data_AF-A0A9W8NR70-F1
#
_entry.id   AF-A0A9W8NR70-F1
#
_cell.length_a   1.000
_cell.length_b   1.000
_cell.length_c   1.000
_cell.angle_alpha   90.00
_cell.angle_beta   90.00
_cell.angle_gamma   90.00
#
_symmetry.space_group_name_H-M   'P 1'
#
loop_
_entity.id
_entity.type
_entity.pdbx_description
1 polymer ?
#
loop_
_entity_poly.entity_id
_entity_poly.type
_entity_poly.pdbx_seq_one_letter_code
_entity_poly.pdbx_strand_id
1 'polypeptide(L)' 'LNNTFVNTIVTALHESQWTLLLQRIGVDAMIYLLTQASMFVSLPNGCLCQMTGPLLLHVAP' A
#
# COMPACT_ATOMS: atom_id res chain seq x y z
N LEU A 1 14.65 -2.18 16.11
CA LEU A 1 14.17 -3.05 15.03
C LEU A 1 14.21 -2.26 13.74
N ASN A 2 15.39 -2.12 13.13
CA ASN A 2 15.52 -1.41 11.87
C ASN A 2 15.35 -2.42 10.73
N ASN A 3 14.36 -2.20 9.87
CA ASN A 3 14.25 -2.90 8.60
C ASN A 3 15.43 -2.46 7.73
N THR A 4 16.50 -3.25 7.71
CA THR A 4 17.72 -3.02 6.92
C THR A 4 17.59 -3.54 5.49
N PHE A 5 16.51 -4.26 5.19
CA PHE A 5 16.13 -4.60 3.83
C PHE A 5 15.29 -3.45 3.28
N VAL A 6 15.70 -2.89 2.14
CA VAL A 6 14.97 -1.81 1.46
C VAL A 6 13.60 -2.37 1.05
N ASN A 7 12.61 -2.20 1.91
CA ASN A 7 11.25 -2.62 1.60
C ASN A 7 10.66 -1.51 0.73
N THR A 8 10.66 -1.73 -0.58
CA THR A 8 10.18 -0.77 -1.60
C THR A 8 8.78 -0.23 -1.26
N ILE A 9 7.94 -1.06 -0.62
CA ILE A 9 6.59 -0.66 -0.17
C ILE A 9 6.68 0.35 0.98
N VAL A 10 7.59 0.17 1.95
CA VAL A 10 7.78 1.12 3.05
C VAL A 10 8.23 2.49 2.53
N THR A 11 9.15 2.51 1.56
CA THR A 11 9.58 3.77 0.93
C THR A 11 8.42 4.47 0.23
N ALA A 12 7.57 3.71 -0.49
CA ALA A 12 6.40 4.27 -1.17
C ALA A 12 5.32 4.78 -0.20
N LEU A 13 5.12 4.09 0.93
CA LEU A 13 4.18 4.51 1.98
C LEU A 13 4.64 5.77 2.75
N HIS A 14 5.91 6.15 2.64
CA HIS A 14 6.42 7.41 3.19
C HIS A 14 6.17 8.63 2.30
N GLU A 15 5.59 8.47 1.11
CA GLU A 15 5.25 9.61 0.26
C GLU A 15 4.14 10.48 0.87
N SER A 16 4.18 11.79 0.58
CA SER A 16 3.31 12.81 1.20
C SER A 16 1.82 12.53 1.06
N GLN A 17 1.42 11.85 -0.02
CA GLN A 17 0.06 11.43 -0.28
C GLN A 17 -0.50 10.48 0.78
N TRP A 18 0.30 9.56 1.32
CA TRP A 18 -0.11 8.64 2.38
C TRP A 18 -0.22 9.35 3.73
N THR A 19 0.66 10.32 4.01
CA THR A 19 0.54 11.17 5.20
C THR A 19 -0.74 12.01 5.17
N LEU A 20 -1.06 12.61 4.01
CA LEU A 20 -2.28 13.39 3.84
C LEU A 20 -3.53 12.52 3.95
N LEU A 21 -3.48 11.28 3.42
CA LEU A 21 -4.57 10.32 3.59
C LEU A 21 -4.77 9.98 5.07
N LEU A 22 -3.70 9.64 5.79
CA LEU A 22 -3.73 9.35 7.23
C LEU A 22 -4.36 10.50 8.03
N GLN A 23 -3.98 11.74 7.73
CA GLN A 23 -4.55 12.92 8.39
C GLN A 23 -6.06 13.07 8.16
N ARG A 24 -6.58 12.60 7.03
CA ARG A 24 -7.99 12.72 6.67
C ARG A 24 -8.86 11.61 7.24
N ILE A 25 -8.36 10.37 7.25
CA ILE A 25 -9.16 9.20 7.62
C ILE A 25 -8.88 8.71 9.04
N GLY A 26 -7.79 9.17 9.66
CA GLY A 26 -7.37 8.74 10.99
C GLY A 26 -6.64 7.40 10.99
N VAL A 27 -6.07 7.07 12.15
CA VAL A 27 -5.17 5.91 12.32
C VAL A 27 -5.90 4.58 12.10
N ASP A 28 -7.08 4.39 12.69
CA ASP A 28 -7.79 3.11 12.63
C ASP A 28 -8.20 2.74 11.20
N ALA A 29 -8.73 3.71 10.45
CA ALA A 29 -9.08 3.52 9.05
C ALA A 29 -7.84 3.28 8.18
N MET A 30 -6.72 3.95 8.47
CA MET A 30 -5.45 3.73 7.77
C MET A 30 -4.94 2.30 8.01
N ILE A 31 -4.96 1.81 9.25
CA ILE A 31 -4.56 0.44 9.56
C ILE A 31 -5.44 -0.56 8.79
N TYR A 32 -6.75 -0.33 8.76
CA TYR A 32 -7.65 -1.18 7.98
C TYR A 32 -7.31 -1.15 6.49
N LEU A 33 -7.08 0.03 5.89
CA LEU A 33 -6.69 0.13 4.48
C LEU A 33 -5.38 -0.60 4.18
N LEU A 34 -4.36 -0.42 5.01
CA LEU A 34 -3.05 -1.01 4.79
C LEU A 34 -3.07 -2.54 4.94
N THR A 35 -3.98 -3.09 5.74
CA THR A 35 -3.99 -4.52 6.08
C THR A 35 -5.09 -5.34 5.40
N GLN A 36 -6.26 -4.74 5.14
CA GLN A 36 -7.44 -5.45 4.62
C GLN A 36 -7.82 -5.03 3.20
N ALA A 37 -7.52 -3.79 2.80
CA ALA A 37 -7.88 -3.31 1.48
C ALA A 37 -6.74 -3.51 0.47
N SER A 38 -7.05 -4.16 -0.64
CA SER A 38 -6.12 -4.30 -1.77
C SER A 38 -6.09 -2.98 -2.57
N MET A 39 -5.13 -2.10 -2.27
CA MET A 39 -4.94 -0.85 -3.00
C MET A 39 -3.88 -1.00 -4.09
N PHE A 40 -4.12 -0.32 -5.21
CA PHE A 40 -3.27 -0.38 -6.39
C PHE A 40 -2.78 1.01 -6.77
N VAL A 41 -1.50 1.13 -7.11
CA VAL A 41 -0.94 2.34 -7.71
C VAL A 41 -0.65 2.11 -9.18
N SER A 42 -0.82 3.14 -10.00
CA SER A 42 -0.49 3.09 -11.42
C SER A 42 1.02 3.20 -11.64
N LEU A 43 1.55 2.33 -12.51
CA LEU A 43 2.92 2.38 -12.96
C LEU A 43 3.00 3.05 -14.34
N PRO A 44 4.15 3.65 -14.72
CA PRO A 44 4.31 4.36 -16.00
C PRO A 44 4.05 3.50 -17.25
N ASN A 45 4.13 2.18 -17.13
CA ASN A 45 3.86 1.24 -18.22
C ASN A 45 2.37 0.90 -18.38
N GLY A 46 1.46 1.58 -17.66
CA GLY A 46 0.02 1.33 -17.68
C GLY A 46 -0.41 0.12 -16.85
N CYS A 47 0.51 -0.57 -16.17
CA CYS A 47 0.18 -1.62 -15.22
C CYS A 47 -0.20 -1.04 -13.86
N LEU A 48 -0.81 -1.89 -13.01
CA LEU A 48 -1.11 -1.58 -11.62
C LEU A 48 -0.22 -2.42 -10.69
N CYS A 49 0.32 -1.79 -9.65
CA CYS A 49 1.07 -2.47 -8.59
C CYS A 49 0.23 -2.50 -7.31
N GLN A 50 0.00 -3.70 -6.77
CA GLN A 50 -0.66 -3.83 -5.48
C GLN A 50 0.29 -3.37 -4.37
N MET A 51 -0.12 -2.37 -3.58
CA MET A 51 0.67 -1.78 -2.51
C MET A 51 0.31 -2.32 -1.12
N THR A 52 -0.97 -2.66 -0.90
CA THR A 52 -1.50 -2.99 0.42
C THR A 52 -2.47 -4.17 0.38
N GLY A 53 -2.86 -4.65 1.55
CA GLY A 53 -3.89 -5.69 1.71
C GLY A 53 -3.45 -7.09 1.27
N PRO A 54 -4.37 -8.07 1.35
CA PRO A 54 -4.09 -9.46 0.99
C PRO A 54 -3.74 -9.58 -0.50
N LEU A 55 -2.74 -10.40 -0.82
CA LEU A 55 -2.34 -10.66 -2.19
C LEU A 55 -3.52 -11.21 -2.99
N LEU A 56 -3.89 -10.55 -4.09
CA LEU A 56 -4.88 -11.09 -5.01
C LEU A 56 -4.22 -12.17 -5.85
N LEU A 57 -4.36 -13.42 -5.40
CA LEU A 57 -3.98 -14.58 -6.20
C LEU A 57 -5.05 -14.81 -7.28
N HIS A 58 -4.62 -14.80 -8.54
CA HIS A 58 -5.46 -15.29 -9.61
C HIS A 58 -5.58 -16.81 -9.47
N VAL A 59 -6.70 -17.27 -8.94
CA VAL A 59 -7.06 -18.69 -9.03
C VAL A 59 -7.61 -18.87 -10.44
N ALA A 60 -6.82 -19.50 -11.31
CA ALA A 60 -7.31 -19.91 -12.62
C ALA A 60 -8.58 -20.78 -12.44
N PRO A 61 -9.59 -20.66 -13.32
CA PRO A 61 -10.79 -21.46 -13.25
C PRO A 61 -10.52 -22.96 -13.36
#